data_AF-A0A661TYJ3-F1
#
_entry.id   AF-A0A661TYJ3-F1
#
_cell.length_a   1.000
_cell.length_b   1.000
_cell.length_c   1.000
_cell.angle_alpha   90.00
_cell.angle_beta   90.00
_cell.angle_gamma   90.00
#
_symmetry.space_group_name_H-M   'P 1'
#
loop_
_entity.id
_entity.type
_entity.pdbx_description
1 polymer ?
#
loop_
_entity_poly.entity_id
_entity_poly.type
_entity_poly.pdbx_seq_one_letter_code
_entity_poly.pdbx_strand_id
1 'polypeptide(L)'
;MWFTTILVLVFLTIDCSSKPSYNPLLYYGDTFNRHQIRVEPLKDEFLRYEVVEIRLFLPLTYLESAGRMKIQGRVTRNGEPVLNTLQSDKFKFRFSPREACFIGRWSPPWNPDIGEYTAVLEVEMLGEKNRYLIPFRIGARKPPDTINKPFCVVTLETDTRYSGLRFQHPNYRLGDWRGLVNWARFMGADAIMYLTGMTKAMYNPTPKKPFRQYNIDFALELGEEAHKQGLKFGAWIGAYLPYGKTQPYIGYNFARNLVNGEMYYTLNFSLLDKKRFDDIVKLVKFLDSRPEVDYIGLDYMRTGAGGYELVDEFVRDLYLDVPQDFWRRGKESRMYWLTAKIGVRENYWELWRWWRARKVALIFNSIKEQSGTTKPMWVFTLGWECGHQHGQDILMFNDAGADFVMLMLYEATRNEFDGMMVDLPPYFESGMANIIIGNSVDAHLLDNKYRPYQIEPEEWYRRTIEALDKIYDSKIMEGVFMHDLDRLLSGRGGDYAVMEYAVVVGSAFTELRERYGVLPVTIEAVGFDTGEGMNIKVNIKNISNKTIENAEIKLLLTPSITPLRASDCEITLKPDEERKVVLPFNITGDRYRAIVGVMMTWGDRAEERAFTFLPLQIKKPKKGD
;
A
#
# COMPACT_ATOMS: atom_id res chain seq x y z
N MET A 1 -40.39 -61.16 -4.78
CA MET A 1 -40.29 -62.05 -3.62
C MET A 1 -38.81 -62.12 -3.24
N TRP A 2 -38.48 -61.46 -2.12
CA TRP A 2 -37.27 -61.58 -1.29
C TRP A 2 -35.89 -61.58 -1.98
N PHE A 3 -35.24 -60.40 -1.95
CA PHE A 3 -33.81 -60.29 -1.65
C PHE A 3 -33.54 -59.07 -0.77
N THR A 4 -32.54 -59.27 0.08
CA THR A 4 -32.21 -58.60 1.34
C THR A 4 -31.36 -57.35 1.10
N THR A 5 -31.72 -56.22 1.71
CA THR A 5 -30.83 -55.06 1.91
C THR A 5 -30.89 -54.64 3.37
N ILE A 6 -29.75 -54.78 4.05
CA ILE A 6 -29.57 -54.42 5.46
C ILE A 6 -29.31 -52.91 5.54
N LEU A 7 -30.21 -52.22 6.25
CA LEU A 7 -30.11 -50.83 6.65
C LEU A 7 -29.56 -50.80 8.08
N VAL A 8 -28.38 -50.20 8.31
CA VAL A 8 -27.86 -49.98 9.65
C VAL A 8 -27.84 -48.48 9.92
N LEU A 9 -28.83 -48.05 10.71
CA LEU A 9 -28.82 -46.82 11.49
C LEU A 9 -28.01 -47.09 12.76
N VAL A 10 -26.97 -46.29 13.03
CA VAL A 10 -26.34 -46.23 14.35
C VAL A 10 -26.32 -44.79 14.83
N PHE A 11 -27.10 -44.54 15.88
CA PHE A 11 -26.90 -43.44 16.81
C PHE A 11 -25.54 -43.59 17.49
N LEU A 12 -24.72 -42.54 17.47
CA LEU A 12 -23.56 -42.44 18.34
C LEU A 12 -23.64 -41.14 19.14
N THR A 13 -23.97 -41.32 20.41
CA THR A 13 -23.68 -40.45 21.55
C THR A 13 -22.23 -39.94 21.47
N ILE A 14 -22.08 -38.62 21.57
CA ILE A 14 -20.79 -37.94 21.63
C ILE A 14 -20.24 -38.11 23.05
N ASP A 15 -19.22 -38.96 23.20
CA ASP A 15 -18.41 -39.07 24.41
C ASP A 15 -17.30 -38.01 24.37
N CYS A 16 -17.34 -37.08 25.32
CA CYS A 16 -16.30 -36.10 25.59
C CYS A 16 -15.14 -36.74 26.35
N SER A 17 -14.36 -37.60 25.70
CA SER A 17 -13.08 -38.06 26.25
C SER A 17 -12.14 -38.70 25.20
N SER A 18 -11.57 -37.89 24.30
CA SER A 18 -10.38 -38.33 23.54
C SER A 18 -9.32 -37.23 23.42
N LYS A 19 -8.26 -37.39 24.21
CA LYS A 19 -6.96 -36.77 23.94
C LYS A 19 -6.39 -37.41 22.67
N PRO A 20 -5.77 -36.66 21.74
CA PRO A 20 -5.03 -37.29 20.66
C PRO A 20 -3.78 -37.95 21.24
N SER A 21 -3.78 -39.28 21.26
CA SER A 21 -2.59 -40.10 21.51
C SER A 21 -1.69 -40.04 20.27
N TYR A 22 -0.76 -39.09 20.26
CA TYR A 22 0.33 -39.11 19.30
C TYR A 22 1.40 -40.10 19.78
N ASN A 23 1.64 -41.11 18.96
CA ASN A 23 2.60 -42.18 19.18
C ASN A 23 3.99 -41.68 18.72
N PRO A 24 5.00 -41.51 19.60
CA PRO A 24 6.32 -41.05 19.21
C PRO A 24 7.22 -42.25 18.92
N LEU A 25 7.14 -42.79 17.70
CA LEU A 25 8.12 -43.75 17.18
C LEU A 25 8.53 -43.26 15.79
N LEU A 26 9.63 -42.50 15.73
CA LEU A 26 10.92 -42.96 15.20
C LEU A 26 10.86 -43.25 13.68
N TYR A 27 10.96 -42.20 12.88
CA TYR A 27 11.67 -42.28 11.60
C TYR A 27 13.17 -42.15 11.90
N TYR A 28 13.84 -43.28 12.11
CA TYR A 28 15.29 -43.38 12.12
C TYR A 28 15.70 -44.25 10.94
N GLY A 29 15.82 -43.62 9.77
CA GLY A 29 16.40 -44.19 8.57
C GLY A 29 17.65 -43.43 8.19
N ASP A 30 18.67 -43.53 9.04
CA ASP A 30 20.10 -43.45 8.73
C ASP A 30 20.87 -43.67 10.04
N THR A 31 22.03 -44.29 9.98
CA THR A 31 22.85 -44.61 11.16
C THR A 31 23.38 -43.33 11.81
N PHE A 32 22.63 -42.79 12.78
CA PHE A 32 22.94 -41.56 13.51
C PHE A 32 24.18 -41.71 14.39
N ASN A 33 25.16 -40.85 14.16
CA ASN A 33 26.32 -40.70 15.02
C ASN A 33 25.88 -39.98 16.32
N ARG A 34 25.64 -40.73 17.40
CA ARG A 34 25.04 -40.27 18.68
C ARG A 34 25.83 -39.21 19.46
N HIS A 35 26.87 -38.61 18.89
CA HIS A 35 27.84 -37.77 19.59
C HIS A 35 28.02 -36.36 19.01
N GLN A 36 27.35 -35.99 17.92
CA GLN A 36 27.62 -34.72 17.22
C GLN A 36 26.52 -33.68 17.41
N ILE A 37 26.91 -32.47 17.80
CA ILE A 37 26.03 -31.29 17.77
C ILE A 37 25.67 -30.98 16.31
N ARG A 38 24.38 -30.85 16.01
CA ARG A 38 23.90 -30.43 14.69
C ARG A 38 23.43 -28.99 14.76
N VAL A 39 23.85 -28.16 13.80
CA VAL A 39 23.37 -26.78 13.68
C VAL A 39 22.86 -26.56 12.27
N GLU A 40 21.63 -26.06 12.15
CA GLU A 40 20.97 -25.80 10.87
C GLU A 40 20.07 -24.57 10.97
N PRO A 41 19.89 -23.81 9.88
CA PRO A 41 18.83 -22.82 9.84
C PRO A 41 17.47 -23.52 9.76
N LEU A 42 16.39 -22.83 10.13
CA LEU A 42 15.04 -23.37 9.98
C LEU A 42 14.70 -23.70 8.51
N LYS A 43 15.30 -22.96 7.57
CA LYS A 43 15.24 -23.15 6.13
C LYS A 43 16.43 -22.47 5.46
N ASP A 44 16.69 -22.79 4.21
CA ASP A 44 17.88 -22.29 3.50
C ASP A 44 17.70 -20.84 2.99
N GLU A 45 16.47 -20.40 2.74
CA GLU A 45 16.17 -19.07 2.23
C GLU A 45 15.05 -18.38 3.04
N PHE A 46 15.29 -17.13 3.41
CA PHE A 46 14.36 -16.27 4.14
C PHE A 46 14.07 -14.99 3.34
N LEU A 47 12.83 -14.52 3.37
CA LEU A 47 12.43 -13.22 2.84
C LEU A 47 12.70 -12.11 3.87
N ARG A 48 12.69 -10.85 3.42
CA ARG A 48 13.09 -9.68 4.25
C ARG A 48 12.27 -9.51 5.54
N TYR A 49 11.01 -9.94 5.52
CA TYR A 49 10.13 -9.89 6.70
C TYR A 49 10.31 -11.08 7.66
N GLU A 50 11.09 -12.10 7.32
CA GLU A 50 11.18 -13.31 8.13
C GLU A 50 12.25 -13.18 9.21
N VAL A 51 11.97 -13.80 10.36
CA VAL A 51 12.98 -13.95 11.41
C VAL A 51 13.84 -15.15 11.01
N VAL A 52 15.15 -14.94 10.91
CA VAL A 52 16.10 -16.02 10.66
C VAL A 52 16.25 -16.80 11.95
N GLU A 53 15.73 -18.03 11.95
CA GLU A 53 15.82 -18.94 13.07
C GLU A 53 16.93 -19.96 12.83
N ILE A 54 17.88 -20.05 13.76
CA ILE A 54 18.98 -21.04 13.75
C ILE A 54 18.76 -22.01 14.91
N ARG A 55 18.86 -23.31 14.63
CA ARG A 55 18.62 -24.38 15.58
C ARG A 55 19.92 -25.15 15.83
N LEU A 56 20.22 -25.38 17.10
CA LEU A 56 21.34 -26.20 17.56
C LEU A 56 20.76 -27.38 18.35
N PHE A 57 20.83 -28.57 17.77
CA PHE A 57 20.36 -29.81 18.36
C PHE A 57 21.46 -30.46 19.20
N LEU A 58 21.10 -30.84 20.42
CA LEU A 58 22.00 -31.50 21.34
C LEU A 58 21.83 -33.02 21.24
N PRO A 59 22.92 -33.79 21.21
CA PRO A 59 22.88 -35.20 21.56
C PRO A 59 22.29 -35.40 22.97
N LEU A 60 21.63 -36.54 23.19
CA LEU A 60 21.06 -36.89 24.50
C LEU A 60 22.06 -36.76 25.65
N THR A 61 23.33 -37.08 25.39
CA THR A 61 24.44 -36.99 26.35
C THR A 61 24.72 -35.57 26.85
N TYR A 62 24.31 -34.54 26.11
CA TYR A 62 24.53 -33.13 26.47
C TYR A 62 23.28 -32.43 27.03
N LEU A 63 22.11 -33.09 27.03
CA LEU A 63 20.87 -32.46 27.51
C LEU A 63 20.93 -32.06 28.98
N GLU A 64 21.54 -32.90 29.83
CA GLU A 64 21.71 -32.58 31.26
C GLU A 64 22.67 -31.40 31.49
N SER A 65 23.55 -31.13 30.53
CA SER A 65 24.51 -30.03 30.55
C SER A 65 24.04 -28.78 29.79
N ALA A 66 22.85 -28.80 29.19
CA ALA A 66 22.32 -27.68 28.40
C ALA A 66 22.31 -26.36 29.20
N GLY A 67 21.94 -26.40 30.49
CA GLY A 67 21.94 -25.21 31.35
C GLY A 67 23.32 -24.56 31.58
N ARG A 68 24.42 -25.25 31.21
CA ARG A 68 25.80 -24.76 31.33
C ARG A 68 26.39 -24.28 30.00
N MET A 69 25.67 -24.44 28.90
CA MET A 69 26.12 -23.99 27.58
C MET A 69 25.93 -22.49 27.41
N LYS A 70 26.95 -21.82 26.88
CA LYS A 70 26.83 -20.43 26.43
C LYS A 70 26.91 -20.44 24.90
N ILE A 71 25.91 -19.85 24.27
CA ILE A 71 25.83 -19.79 22.81
C ILE A 71 25.61 -18.34 22.40
N GLN A 72 26.46 -17.85 21.51
CA GLN A 72 26.35 -16.54 20.90
C GLN A 72 26.35 -16.68 19.39
N GLY A 73 25.35 -16.11 18.73
CA GLY A 73 25.29 -16.02 17.27
C GLY A 73 25.63 -14.61 16.79
N ARG A 74 26.23 -14.51 15.62
CA ARG A 74 26.31 -13.30 14.80
C ARG A 74 26.04 -13.64 13.34
N VAL A 75 25.51 -12.71 12.57
CA VAL A 75 25.32 -12.89 11.13
C VAL A 75 26.39 -12.10 10.40
N THR A 76 26.99 -12.70 9.37
CA THR A 76 27.97 -12.04 8.51
C THR A 76 27.58 -12.16 7.04
N ARG A 77 28.02 -11.19 6.23
CA ARG A 77 27.97 -11.19 4.76
C ARG A 77 29.37 -10.87 4.26
N ASN A 78 29.93 -11.72 3.41
CA ASN A 78 31.31 -11.58 2.93
C ASN A 78 32.35 -11.43 4.07
N GLY A 79 32.10 -12.07 5.21
CA GLY A 79 32.95 -11.98 6.40
C GLY A 79 32.65 -10.80 7.33
N GLU A 80 31.94 -9.78 6.86
CA GLU A 80 31.61 -8.58 7.65
C GLU A 80 30.34 -8.78 8.49
N PRO A 81 30.31 -8.32 9.76
CA PRO A 81 29.12 -8.40 10.60
C PRO A 81 27.94 -7.60 10.03
N VAL A 82 26.74 -8.18 10.09
CA VAL A 82 25.50 -7.53 9.71
C VAL A 82 24.67 -7.30 10.96
N LEU A 83 24.36 -6.03 11.23
CA LEU A 83 23.56 -5.64 12.39
C LEU A 83 22.11 -6.11 12.21
N ASN A 84 21.52 -6.61 13.29
CA ASN A 84 20.07 -6.81 13.37
C ASN A 84 19.34 -5.47 13.54
N THR A 85 18.01 -5.51 13.51
CA THR A 85 17.16 -4.31 13.75
C THR A 85 17.41 -3.63 15.12
N LEU A 86 17.94 -4.35 16.11
CA LEU A 86 18.32 -3.79 17.41
C LEU A 86 19.68 -3.06 17.38
N GLN A 87 20.29 -2.90 16.20
CA GLN A 87 21.64 -2.35 16.00
C GLN A 87 22.72 -3.17 16.74
N SER A 88 22.53 -4.50 16.77
CA SER A 88 23.49 -5.43 17.39
C SER A 88 24.00 -6.43 16.37
N ASP A 89 25.30 -6.71 16.44
CA ASP A 89 25.98 -7.76 15.70
C ASP A 89 25.70 -9.16 16.27
N LYS A 90 25.01 -9.26 17.41
CA LYS A 90 24.82 -10.48 18.18
C LYS A 90 23.34 -10.82 18.35
N PHE A 91 23.05 -12.12 18.34
CA PHE A 91 21.76 -12.66 18.74
C PHE A 91 21.93 -13.85 19.70
N LYS A 92 20.92 -14.06 20.54
CA LYS A 92 20.97 -15.02 21.65
C LYS A 92 20.21 -16.29 21.32
N PHE A 93 20.63 -17.39 21.93
CA PHE A 93 19.95 -18.68 21.86
C PHE A 93 19.22 -18.97 23.16
N ARG A 94 18.07 -19.64 23.06
CA ARG A 94 17.32 -20.15 24.20
C ARG A 94 17.07 -21.64 24.02
N PHE A 95 17.21 -22.40 25.09
CA PHE A 95 16.87 -23.82 25.07
C PHE A 95 15.35 -23.98 24.99
N SER A 96 14.88 -24.79 24.03
CA SER A 96 13.50 -25.24 23.90
C SER A 96 13.42 -26.69 24.39
N PRO A 97 12.88 -26.93 25.61
CA PRO A 97 12.73 -28.30 26.13
C PRO A 97 11.83 -29.16 25.24
N ARG A 98 10.84 -28.55 24.59
CA ARG A 98 9.91 -29.23 23.70
C ARG A 98 10.58 -29.79 22.45
N GLU A 99 11.54 -29.03 21.90
CA GLU A 99 12.25 -29.39 20.67
C GLU A 99 13.65 -29.99 20.96
N ALA A 100 14.02 -30.10 22.24
CA ALA A 100 15.32 -30.58 22.73
C ALA A 100 16.52 -29.90 22.03
N CYS A 101 16.38 -28.60 21.72
CA CYS A 101 17.38 -27.84 20.97
C CYS A 101 17.49 -26.40 21.48
N PHE A 102 18.60 -25.75 21.16
CA PHE A 102 18.75 -24.31 21.31
C PHE A 102 18.27 -23.61 20.05
N ILE A 103 17.47 -22.55 20.23
CA ILE A 103 16.90 -21.77 19.14
C ILE A 103 17.40 -20.34 19.27
N GLY A 104 18.07 -19.84 18.23
CA GLY A 104 18.53 -18.47 18.09
C GLY A 104 17.71 -17.76 17.02
N ARG A 105 17.35 -16.50 17.27
CA ARG A 105 16.53 -15.70 16.36
C ARG A 105 17.19 -14.37 16.05
N TRP A 106 17.40 -14.13 14.76
CA TRP A 106 17.97 -12.91 14.24
C TRP A 106 16.91 -12.17 13.43
N SER A 107 16.68 -10.90 13.75
CA SER A 107 15.80 -10.01 12.99
C SER A 107 16.65 -9.24 11.96
N PRO A 108 16.42 -9.45 10.65
CA PRO A 108 17.10 -8.66 9.63
C PRO A 108 16.90 -7.14 9.82
N PRO A 109 17.79 -6.29 9.27
CA PRO A 109 17.48 -4.86 9.09
C PRO A 109 16.27 -4.66 8.14
N TRP A 110 15.84 -3.42 7.90
CA TRP A 110 14.64 -3.12 7.10
C TRP A 110 14.75 -3.56 5.62
N ASN A 111 15.86 -3.24 4.96
CA ASN A 111 16.16 -3.67 3.59
C ASN A 111 17.57 -4.30 3.56
N PRO A 112 17.74 -5.53 4.06
CA PRO A 112 19.02 -6.23 3.95
C PRO A 112 19.33 -6.50 2.48
N ASP A 113 20.60 -6.39 2.11
CA ASP A 113 21.05 -6.81 0.78
C ASP A 113 20.61 -8.26 0.48
N ILE A 114 20.17 -8.53 -0.74
CA ILE A 114 19.80 -9.89 -1.15
C ILE A 114 21.07 -10.73 -1.38
N GLY A 115 21.03 -12.03 -1.07
CA GLY A 115 22.12 -12.96 -1.33
C GLY A 115 22.51 -13.84 -0.14
N GLU A 116 23.74 -14.33 -0.18
CA GLU A 116 24.29 -15.29 0.78
C GLU A 116 24.76 -14.63 2.08
N TYR A 117 24.42 -15.28 3.19
CA TYR A 117 24.78 -14.90 4.55
C TYR A 117 25.34 -16.11 5.29
N THR A 118 26.03 -15.85 6.39
CA THR A 118 26.50 -16.90 7.30
C THR A 118 26.17 -16.53 8.73
N ALA A 119 25.43 -17.38 9.43
CA ALA A 119 25.35 -17.32 10.88
C ALA A 119 26.60 -17.98 11.48
N VAL A 120 27.37 -17.22 12.23
CA VAL A 120 28.54 -17.70 12.98
C VAL A 120 28.11 -17.92 14.43
N LEU A 121 28.15 -19.17 14.87
CA LEU A 121 27.81 -19.56 16.23
C LEU A 121 29.07 -19.90 17.01
N GLU A 122 29.22 -19.26 18.17
CA GLU A 122 30.24 -19.57 19.17
C GLU A 122 29.56 -20.31 20.32
N VAL A 123 29.97 -21.56 20.55
CA VAL A 123 29.39 -22.46 21.53
C VAL A 123 30.45 -22.82 22.56
N GLU A 124 30.28 -22.37 23.79
CA GLU A 124 31.12 -22.74 24.94
C GLU A 124 30.37 -23.76 25.81
N MET A 125 30.97 -24.93 26.00
CA MET A 125 30.40 -26.01 26.81
C MET A 125 31.54 -26.72 27.56
N LEU A 126 31.42 -26.83 28.88
CA LEU A 126 32.41 -27.50 29.74
C LEU A 126 33.87 -27.01 29.54
N GLY A 127 34.05 -25.75 29.13
CA GLY A 127 35.36 -25.14 28.85
C GLY A 127 35.83 -25.30 27.39
N GLU A 128 35.16 -26.13 26.59
CA GLU A 128 35.44 -26.27 25.15
C GLU A 128 34.70 -25.20 24.36
N LYS A 129 35.39 -24.56 23.42
CA LYS A 129 34.84 -23.56 22.51
C LYS A 129 34.80 -24.11 21.09
N ASN A 130 33.59 -24.25 20.57
CA ASN A 130 33.33 -24.71 19.22
C ASN A 130 32.75 -23.55 18.39
N ARG A 131 33.12 -23.51 17.11
CA ARG A 131 32.61 -22.53 16.16
C ARG A 131 31.91 -23.23 15.01
N TYR A 132 30.69 -22.79 14.71
CA TYR A 132 29.89 -23.32 13.61
C TYR A 132 29.59 -22.20 12.61
N LEU A 133 29.66 -22.52 11.32
CA LEU A 133 29.34 -21.63 10.21
C LEU A 133 28.12 -22.18 9.48
N ILE A 134 27.02 -21.45 9.50
CA ILE A 134 25.73 -21.91 9.00
C ILE A 134 25.34 -20.98 7.84
N PRO A 135 25.48 -21.42 6.57
CA PRO A 135 25.05 -20.62 5.44
C PRO A 135 23.53 -20.53 5.37
N PHE A 136 23.02 -19.41 4.89
CA PHE A 136 21.62 -19.21 4.51
C PHE A 136 21.52 -18.03 3.53
N ARG A 137 20.36 -17.88 2.88
CA ARG A 137 20.11 -16.82 1.92
C ARG A 137 19.03 -15.86 2.41
N ILE A 138 19.21 -14.56 2.19
CA ILE A 138 18.11 -13.60 2.17
C ILE A 138 17.67 -13.42 0.72
N GLY A 139 16.40 -13.74 0.46
CA GLY A 139 15.73 -13.61 -0.82
C GLY A 139 14.76 -12.44 -0.86
N ALA A 140 14.30 -12.14 -2.08
CA ALA A 140 13.22 -11.18 -2.34
C ALA A 140 12.33 -11.74 -3.44
N ARG A 141 11.03 -11.44 -3.36
CA ARG A 141 10.11 -11.77 -4.44
C ARG A 141 10.34 -10.81 -5.61
N LYS A 142 10.56 -11.35 -6.80
CA LYS A 142 10.56 -10.54 -8.02
C LYS A 142 9.13 -9.99 -8.25
N PRO A 143 8.95 -8.67 -8.43
CA PRO A 143 7.64 -8.11 -8.75
C PRO A 143 7.13 -8.71 -10.06
N PRO A 144 5.87 -9.17 -10.12
CA PRO A 144 5.32 -9.78 -11.32
C PRO A 144 4.89 -8.71 -12.32
N ASP A 145 4.67 -9.10 -13.57
CA ASP A 145 4.17 -8.20 -14.61
C ASP A 145 2.63 -8.28 -14.67
N THR A 146 1.97 -7.76 -13.64
CA THR A 146 0.50 -7.87 -13.46
C THR A 146 -0.27 -6.61 -13.82
N ILE A 147 0.44 -5.51 -14.11
CA ILE A 147 -0.16 -4.22 -14.48
C ILE A 147 0.44 -3.77 -15.80
N ASN A 148 -0.37 -3.16 -16.66
CA ASN A 148 0.12 -2.57 -17.90
C ASN A 148 0.80 -1.24 -17.56
N LYS A 149 2.12 -1.17 -17.71
CA LYS A 149 2.91 0.02 -17.42
C LYS A 149 2.98 0.95 -18.65
N PRO A 150 2.89 2.27 -18.47
CA PRO A 150 2.57 2.99 -17.23
C PRO A 150 1.12 2.76 -16.80
N PHE A 151 0.89 2.69 -15.49
CA PHE A 151 -0.43 2.43 -14.93
C PHE A 151 -0.98 3.64 -14.17
N CYS A 152 -2.03 4.25 -14.72
CA CYS A 152 -2.68 5.45 -14.21
C CYS A 152 -4.02 5.09 -13.55
N VAL A 153 -4.24 5.52 -12.31
CA VAL A 153 -5.40 5.08 -11.52
C VAL A 153 -6.15 6.24 -10.89
N VAL A 154 -7.48 6.16 -10.89
CA VAL A 154 -8.35 7.03 -10.10
C VAL A 154 -9.00 6.21 -8.98
N THR A 155 -8.93 6.69 -7.75
CA THR A 155 -9.53 5.98 -6.61
C THR A 155 -10.81 6.67 -6.15
N LEU A 156 -11.75 5.88 -5.61
CA LEU A 156 -13.02 6.35 -5.06
C LEU A 156 -13.21 5.77 -3.65
N GLU A 157 -12.74 6.51 -2.65
CA GLU A 157 -12.97 6.18 -1.24
C GLU A 157 -14.23 6.88 -0.75
N THR A 158 -15.32 6.16 -0.51
CA THR A 158 -16.58 6.81 -0.14
C THR A 158 -17.57 5.91 0.56
N ASP A 159 -18.40 6.52 1.41
CA ASP A 159 -19.66 5.97 1.88
C ASP A 159 -20.90 6.69 1.31
N THR A 160 -20.70 7.60 0.35
CA THR A 160 -21.76 8.25 -0.40
C THR A 160 -22.58 7.22 -1.19
N ARG A 161 -23.91 7.37 -1.18
CA ARG A 161 -24.83 6.54 -1.98
C ARG A 161 -25.06 7.17 -3.35
N TYR A 162 -24.14 6.92 -4.28
CA TYR A 162 -24.16 7.51 -5.62
C TYR A 162 -25.35 7.10 -6.49
N SER A 163 -25.96 5.93 -6.28
CA SER A 163 -27.06 5.43 -7.12
C SER A 163 -28.30 6.34 -7.17
N GLY A 164 -28.50 7.19 -6.16
CA GLY A 164 -29.58 8.19 -6.13
C GLY A 164 -29.13 9.63 -6.37
N LEU A 165 -27.84 9.86 -6.63
CA LEU A 165 -27.30 11.21 -6.78
C LEU A 165 -27.16 11.60 -8.24
N ARG A 166 -27.28 12.90 -8.48
CA ARG A 166 -26.90 13.52 -9.73
C ARG A 166 -25.81 14.53 -9.50
N PHE A 167 -24.79 14.50 -10.35
CA PHE A 167 -23.66 15.42 -10.29
C PHE A 167 -23.17 15.71 -11.71
N GLN A 168 -22.35 16.75 -11.82
CA GLN A 168 -21.83 17.19 -13.11
C GLN A 168 -20.81 16.17 -13.65
N HIS A 169 -21.03 15.72 -14.88
CA HIS A 169 -20.10 14.90 -15.65
C HIS A 169 -19.03 15.79 -16.31
N PRO A 170 -17.93 15.22 -16.84
CA PRO A 170 -16.88 16.00 -17.51
C PRO A 170 -17.38 16.89 -18.67
N ASN A 171 -18.48 16.51 -19.31
CA ASN A 171 -19.13 17.28 -20.38
C ASN A 171 -20.07 18.39 -19.87
N TYR A 172 -19.96 18.77 -18.60
CA TYR A 172 -20.78 19.76 -17.90
C TYR A 172 -22.26 19.43 -17.75
N ARG A 173 -22.73 18.27 -18.22
CA ARG A 173 -24.12 17.84 -18.06
C ARG A 173 -24.31 17.19 -16.69
N LEU A 174 -25.49 17.41 -16.11
CA LEU A 174 -25.90 16.72 -14.90
C LEU A 174 -26.30 15.28 -15.24
N GLY A 175 -25.57 14.30 -14.75
CA GLY A 175 -25.85 12.87 -14.98
C GLY A 175 -25.97 12.08 -13.69
N ASP A 176 -25.98 10.76 -13.80
CA ASP A 176 -26.05 9.83 -12.68
C ASP A 176 -24.65 9.33 -12.27
N TRP A 177 -24.61 8.28 -11.45
CA TRP A 177 -23.37 7.67 -10.94
C TRP A 177 -22.40 7.19 -12.01
N ARG A 178 -22.83 6.92 -13.25
CA ARG A 178 -21.93 6.54 -14.35
C ARG A 178 -20.91 7.63 -14.67
N GLY A 179 -21.20 8.86 -14.23
CA GLY A 179 -20.27 9.97 -14.25
C GLY A 179 -18.95 9.70 -13.53
N LEU A 180 -18.92 8.79 -12.56
CA LEU A 180 -17.69 8.40 -11.85
C LEU A 180 -16.68 7.78 -12.83
N VAL A 181 -17.15 6.86 -13.68
CA VAL A 181 -16.34 6.22 -14.72
C VAL A 181 -15.99 7.24 -15.81
N ASN A 182 -16.92 8.11 -16.18
CA ASN A 182 -16.66 9.19 -17.15
C ASN A 182 -15.53 10.12 -16.70
N TRP A 183 -15.48 10.49 -15.40
CA TRP A 183 -14.39 11.30 -14.85
C TRP A 183 -13.04 10.55 -14.89
N ALA A 184 -13.00 9.27 -14.51
CA ALA A 184 -11.78 8.47 -14.59
C ALA A 184 -11.27 8.36 -16.03
N ARG A 185 -12.16 8.06 -16.98
CA ARG A 185 -11.84 7.99 -18.42
C ARG A 185 -11.41 9.34 -18.99
N PHE A 186 -12.07 10.43 -18.56
CA PHE A 186 -11.72 11.78 -18.97
C PHE A 186 -10.26 12.09 -18.61
N MET A 187 -9.86 11.84 -17.35
CA MET A 187 -8.47 12.06 -16.92
C MET A 187 -7.47 11.12 -17.61
N GLY A 188 -7.92 10.12 -18.36
CA GLY A 188 -7.07 9.12 -18.99
C GLY A 188 -6.57 8.08 -18.00
N ALA A 189 -7.35 7.68 -17.01
CA ALA A 189 -7.01 6.55 -16.14
C ALA A 189 -7.09 5.22 -16.90
N ASP A 190 -6.29 4.24 -16.51
CA ASP A 190 -6.39 2.84 -16.98
C ASP A 190 -7.31 2.02 -16.08
N ALA A 191 -7.47 2.44 -14.81
CA ALA A 191 -8.34 1.80 -13.85
C ALA A 191 -9.06 2.79 -12.93
N ILE A 192 -10.26 2.40 -12.50
CA ILE A 192 -10.90 2.97 -11.32
C ILE A 192 -10.86 1.95 -10.17
N MET A 193 -10.44 2.40 -8.99
CA MET A 193 -10.43 1.57 -7.79
C MET A 193 -11.47 2.08 -6.79
N TYR A 194 -12.14 1.18 -6.06
CA TYR A 194 -13.24 1.52 -5.17
C TYR A 194 -13.19 0.84 -3.79
N LEU A 195 -13.48 1.62 -2.73
CA LEU A 195 -13.63 1.10 -1.37
C LEU A 195 -14.88 0.22 -1.26
N THR A 196 -14.65 -1.08 -1.34
CA THR A 196 -15.70 -2.10 -1.36
C THR A 196 -15.97 -2.63 0.05
N GLY A 197 -14.90 -3.00 0.77
CA GLY A 197 -14.98 -3.55 2.11
C GLY A 197 -14.90 -2.47 3.19
N MET A 198 -16.01 -1.80 3.47
CA MET A 198 -16.10 -0.77 4.52
C MET A 198 -16.83 -1.28 5.77
N THR A 199 -16.21 -1.14 6.94
CA THR A 199 -16.88 -1.29 8.24
C THR A 199 -17.02 0.09 8.89
N LYS A 200 -18.25 0.54 9.17
CA LYS A 200 -18.53 1.84 9.82
C LYS A 200 -19.71 1.71 10.76
N ALA A 201 -19.52 2.11 12.03
CA ALA A 201 -20.50 1.87 13.10
C ALA A 201 -21.88 2.47 12.79
N MET A 202 -21.93 3.63 12.14
CA MET A 202 -23.16 4.32 11.72
C MET A 202 -24.09 3.45 10.86
N TYR A 203 -23.56 2.45 10.16
CA TYR A 203 -24.35 1.55 9.32
C TYR A 203 -24.78 0.26 10.03
N ASN A 204 -24.69 0.23 11.36
CA ASN A 204 -25.12 -0.90 12.21
C ASN A 204 -24.62 -2.25 11.68
N PRO A 205 -23.29 -2.41 11.46
CA PRO A 205 -22.75 -3.68 11.04
C PRO A 205 -23.11 -4.76 12.06
N THR A 206 -23.13 -6.03 11.63
CA THR A 206 -23.37 -7.17 12.51
C THR A 206 -22.22 -8.17 12.42
N PRO A 207 -22.08 -9.10 13.37
CA PRO A 207 -21.08 -10.16 13.26
C PRO A 207 -21.17 -10.97 11.96
N LYS A 208 -22.37 -11.12 11.37
CA LYS A 208 -22.59 -11.84 10.09
C LYS A 208 -22.43 -10.95 8.86
N LYS A 209 -22.68 -9.65 8.98
CA LYS A 209 -22.57 -8.64 7.91
C LYS A 209 -21.70 -7.48 8.40
N PRO A 210 -20.36 -7.68 8.49
CA PRO A 210 -19.47 -6.70 9.08
C PRO A 210 -19.12 -5.56 8.11
N PHE A 211 -19.32 -5.77 6.81
CA PHE A 211 -19.09 -4.77 5.77
C PHE A 211 -20.42 -4.17 5.32
N ARG A 212 -20.36 -2.92 4.85
CA ARG A 212 -21.50 -2.21 4.31
C ARG A 212 -21.92 -2.84 2.98
N GLN A 213 -23.11 -3.46 2.96
CA GLN A 213 -23.62 -4.17 1.78
C GLN A 213 -23.72 -3.27 0.55
N TYR A 214 -24.15 -2.01 0.72
CA TYR A 214 -24.25 -1.06 -0.40
C TYR A 214 -22.93 -0.93 -1.19
N ASN A 215 -21.78 -0.83 -0.51
CA ASN A 215 -20.49 -0.71 -1.19
C ASN A 215 -20.14 -2.01 -1.93
N ILE A 216 -20.48 -3.18 -1.36
CA ILE A 216 -20.26 -4.46 -2.04
C ILE A 216 -21.08 -4.55 -3.32
N ASP A 217 -22.36 -4.22 -3.25
CA ASP A 217 -23.27 -4.28 -4.41
C ASP A 217 -22.87 -3.25 -5.47
N PHE A 218 -22.61 -2.02 -5.05
CA PHE A 218 -22.23 -0.92 -5.94
C PHE A 218 -20.86 -1.13 -6.59
N ALA A 219 -19.93 -1.84 -5.94
CA ALA A 219 -18.65 -2.19 -6.55
C ALA A 219 -18.84 -3.04 -7.81
N LEU A 220 -19.84 -3.94 -7.84
CA LEU A 220 -20.11 -4.77 -9.01
C LEU A 220 -20.73 -3.95 -10.14
N GLU A 221 -21.69 -3.08 -9.82
CA GLU A 221 -22.26 -2.15 -10.81
C GLU A 221 -21.18 -1.23 -11.41
N LEU A 222 -20.32 -0.68 -10.56
CA LEU A 222 -19.23 0.20 -10.99
C LEU A 222 -18.17 -0.53 -11.82
N GLY A 223 -17.83 -1.78 -11.46
CA GLY A 223 -16.90 -2.60 -12.22
C GLY A 223 -17.42 -2.97 -13.60
N GLU A 224 -18.70 -3.34 -13.70
CA GLU A 224 -19.35 -3.61 -14.99
C GLU A 224 -19.34 -2.36 -15.90
N GLU A 225 -19.64 -1.18 -15.34
CA GLU A 225 -19.60 0.08 -16.08
C GLU A 225 -18.16 0.48 -16.48
N ALA A 226 -17.17 0.25 -15.61
CA ALA A 226 -15.77 0.46 -15.94
C ALA A 226 -15.36 -0.37 -17.16
N HIS A 227 -15.69 -1.67 -17.18
CA HIS A 227 -15.41 -2.55 -18.32
C HIS A 227 -16.11 -2.12 -19.60
N LYS A 228 -17.38 -1.72 -19.54
CA LYS A 228 -18.12 -1.17 -20.70
C LYS A 228 -17.42 0.03 -21.32
N GLN A 229 -16.70 0.80 -20.52
CA GLN A 229 -15.97 1.98 -20.97
C GLN A 229 -14.48 1.73 -21.22
N GLY A 230 -14.03 0.47 -21.19
CA GLY A 230 -12.66 0.07 -21.48
C GLY A 230 -11.66 0.30 -20.33
N LEU A 231 -12.14 0.57 -19.12
CA LEU A 231 -11.29 0.70 -17.93
C LEU A 231 -11.22 -0.62 -17.17
N LYS A 232 -10.12 -0.82 -16.43
CA LYS A 232 -10.00 -1.86 -15.41
C LYS A 232 -10.67 -1.43 -14.11
N PHE A 233 -11.05 -2.41 -13.28
CA PHE A 233 -11.68 -2.17 -11.99
C PHE A 233 -10.94 -2.84 -10.83
N GLY A 234 -10.65 -2.07 -9.78
CA GLY A 234 -10.10 -2.60 -8.53
C GLY A 234 -11.08 -2.43 -7.37
N ALA A 235 -11.22 -3.47 -6.55
CA ALA A 235 -12.01 -3.43 -5.32
C ALA A 235 -11.10 -3.57 -4.09
N TRP A 236 -11.12 -2.61 -3.16
CA TRP A 236 -10.34 -2.73 -1.93
C TRP A 236 -11.15 -2.83 -0.65
N ILE A 237 -10.50 -3.34 0.40
CA ILE A 237 -11.05 -3.55 1.72
C ILE A 237 -10.25 -2.73 2.72
N GLY A 238 -10.91 -1.89 3.52
CA GLY A 238 -10.26 -1.27 4.67
C GLY A 238 -10.05 -2.33 5.75
N ALA A 239 -8.85 -2.86 5.88
CA ALA A 239 -8.57 -4.10 6.61
C ALA A 239 -8.70 -3.93 8.13
N TYR A 240 -7.83 -3.16 8.78
CA TYR A 240 -7.79 -3.05 10.25
C TYR A 240 -8.19 -1.66 10.78
N LEU A 241 -9.03 -0.93 10.04
CA LEU A 241 -9.64 0.32 10.48
C LEU A 241 -11.17 0.29 10.27
N PRO A 242 -12.00 0.57 11.30
CA PRO A 242 -13.36 1.01 11.09
C PRO A 242 -13.37 2.47 10.64
N TYR A 243 -14.08 2.75 9.56
CA TYR A 243 -14.31 4.12 9.12
C TYR A 243 -15.21 4.87 10.11
N GLY A 244 -14.94 6.16 10.29
CA GLY A 244 -15.65 7.03 11.22
C GLY A 244 -14.94 7.20 12.57
N LYS A 245 -15.68 7.68 13.57
CA LYS A 245 -15.14 8.07 14.90
C LYS A 245 -15.57 7.15 16.04
N THR A 246 -16.25 6.05 15.73
CA THR A 246 -16.88 5.17 16.73
C THR A 246 -16.58 3.71 16.43
N GLN A 247 -16.24 2.95 17.47
CA GLN A 247 -16.04 1.50 17.37
C GLN A 247 -17.36 0.79 17.08
N PRO A 248 -17.42 -0.11 16.07
CA PRO A 248 -18.59 -0.97 15.86
C PRO A 248 -18.67 -2.10 16.90
N TYR A 249 -19.85 -2.32 17.47
CA TYR A 249 -20.08 -3.43 18.41
C TYR A 249 -20.46 -4.72 17.67
N ILE A 250 -19.46 -5.37 17.06
CA ILE A 250 -19.67 -6.56 16.18
C ILE A 250 -18.80 -7.77 16.55
N GLY A 251 -18.26 -7.77 17.78
CA GLY A 251 -17.44 -8.86 18.31
C GLY A 251 -16.01 -8.89 17.78
N TYR A 252 -15.50 -7.76 17.29
CA TYR A 252 -14.07 -7.60 16.96
C TYR A 252 -13.31 -7.06 18.17
N ASN A 253 -12.05 -7.48 18.28
CA ASN A 253 -11.06 -6.94 19.19
C ASN A 253 -10.39 -5.71 18.58
N PHE A 254 -10.11 -4.73 19.42
CA PHE A 254 -9.49 -3.47 19.04
C PHE A 254 -8.04 -3.40 19.54
N ALA A 255 -7.20 -2.67 18.81
CA ALA A 255 -5.83 -2.43 19.20
C ALA A 255 -5.76 -1.58 20.49
N ARG A 256 -4.65 -1.69 21.22
CA ARG A 256 -4.41 -0.95 22.46
C ARG A 256 -3.33 0.10 22.27
N ASN A 257 -3.56 1.28 22.82
CA ASN A 257 -2.60 2.38 22.89
C ASN A 257 -2.49 2.94 24.32
N LEU A 258 -1.39 3.63 24.61
CA LEU A 258 -1.16 4.32 25.86
C LEU A 258 -1.42 5.81 25.65
N VAL A 259 -2.35 6.38 26.41
CA VAL A 259 -2.70 7.82 26.37
C VAL A 259 -2.72 8.33 27.81
N ASN A 260 -1.95 9.38 28.09
CA ASN A 260 -1.87 10.00 29.42
C ASN A 260 -1.59 9.01 30.57
N GLY A 261 -0.76 7.98 30.30
CA GLY A 261 -0.38 6.97 31.29
C GLY A 261 -1.35 5.79 31.44
N GLU A 262 -2.45 5.77 30.69
CA GLU A 262 -3.48 4.72 30.76
C GLU A 262 -3.68 4.00 29.42
N MET A 263 -4.00 2.71 29.48
CA MET A 263 -4.16 1.86 28.30
C MET A 263 -5.60 1.91 27.78
N TYR A 264 -5.80 2.46 26.58
CA TYR A 264 -7.09 2.59 25.92
C TYR A 264 -7.21 1.71 24.68
N TYR A 265 -8.45 1.36 24.32
CA TYR A 265 -8.74 0.80 23.01
C TYR A 265 -8.74 1.90 21.94
N THR A 266 -8.10 1.64 20.81
CA THR A 266 -8.08 2.54 19.67
C THR A 266 -9.27 2.29 18.76
N LEU A 267 -9.44 3.10 17.71
CA LEU A 267 -10.41 2.78 16.67
C LEU A 267 -9.98 1.56 15.84
N ASN A 268 -8.68 1.31 15.66
CA ASN A 268 -8.19 0.22 14.82
C ASN A 268 -8.53 -1.17 15.40
N PHE A 269 -8.84 -2.10 14.51
CA PHE A 269 -8.98 -3.51 14.88
C PHE A 269 -7.61 -4.09 15.22
N SER A 270 -7.57 -4.98 16.22
CA SER A 270 -6.31 -5.68 16.56
C SER A 270 -5.90 -6.59 15.42
N LEU A 271 -4.59 -6.65 15.15
CA LEU A 271 -4.01 -7.63 14.22
C LEU A 271 -4.16 -9.08 14.72
N LEU A 272 -4.54 -9.30 15.99
CA LEU A 272 -4.87 -10.63 16.54
C LEU A 272 -6.33 -11.03 16.31
N ASP A 273 -7.17 -10.15 15.76
CA ASP A 273 -8.59 -10.45 15.62
C ASP A 273 -8.84 -11.46 14.50
N LYS A 274 -8.97 -12.74 14.90
CA LYS A 274 -9.18 -13.85 13.97
C LYS A 274 -10.47 -13.71 13.18
N LYS A 275 -11.54 -13.19 13.81
CA LYS A 275 -12.82 -13.00 13.14
C LYS A 275 -12.70 -11.99 12.00
N ARG A 276 -12.03 -10.86 12.24
CA ARG A 276 -11.76 -9.83 11.24
C ARG A 276 -10.92 -10.39 10.10
N PHE A 277 -9.85 -11.10 10.42
CA PHE A 277 -9.04 -11.81 9.43
C PHE A 277 -9.91 -12.73 8.54
N ASP A 278 -10.76 -13.56 9.16
CA ASP A 278 -11.62 -14.49 8.42
C ASP A 278 -12.65 -13.78 7.53
N ASP A 279 -13.20 -12.67 8.00
CA ASP A 279 -14.17 -11.89 7.23
C ASP A 279 -13.51 -11.17 6.06
N ILE A 280 -12.26 -10.71 6.20
CA ILE A 280 -11.45 -10.20 5.08
C ILE A 280 -11.20 -11.32 4.06
N VAL A 281 -10.73 -12.50 4.49
CA VAL A 281 -10.49 -13.66 3.60
C VAL A 281 -11.76 -14.03 2.82
N LYS A 282 -12.92 -14.06 3.48
CA LYS A 282 -14.21 -14.33 2.80
C LYS A 282 -14.54 -13.28 1.75
N LEU A 283 -14.31 -11.99 2.04
CA LEU A 283 -14.58 -10.93 1.08
C LEU A 283 -13.59 -10.96 -0.09
N VAL A 284 -12.31 -11.25 0.14
CA VAL A 284 -11.32 -11.47 -0.94
C VAL A 284 -11.78 -12.62 -1.85
N LYS A 285 -12.17 -13.78 -1.29
CA LYS A 285 -12.73 -14.90 -2.08
C LYS A 285 -13.95 -14.50 -2.89
N PHE A 286 -14.84 -13.72 -2.29
CA PHE A 286 -16.01 -13.22 -2.98
C PHE A 286 -15.59 -12.36 -4.18
N LEU A 287 -14.69 -11.39 -4.00
CA LEU A 287 -14.24 -10.50 -5.07
C LEU A 287 -13.42 -11.23 -6.16
N ASP A 288 -12.62 -12.23 -5.80
CA ASP A 288 -11.87 -13.06 -6.76
C ASP A 288 -12.82 -13.80 -7.72
N SER A 289 -13.98 -14.25 -7.24
CA SER A 289 -14.97 -14.94 -8.07
C SER A 289 -15.78 -14.04 -9.04
N ARG A 290 -15.60 -12.71 -8.98
CA ARG A 290 -16.43 -11.74 -9.73
C ARG A 290 -15.76 -11.31 -11.04
N PRO A 291 -16.35 -11.52 -12.22
CA PRO A 291 -15.74 -11.06 -13.47
C PRO A 291 -15.58 -9.54 -13.53
N GLU A 292 -16.38 -8.77 -12.79
CA GLU A 292 -16.36 -7.30 -12.74
C GLU A 292 -15.13 -6.73 -12.03
N VAL A 293 -14.32 -7.56 -11.35
CA VAL A 293 -13.16 -7.13 -10.56
C VAL A 293 -11.88 -7.64 -11.22
N ASP A 294 -10.96 -6.76 -11.59
CA ASP A 294 -9.64 -7.14 -12.12
C ASP A 294 -8.58 -7.25 -11.02
N TYR A 295 -8.67 -6.40 -10.00
CA TYR A 295 -7.68 -6.29 -8.93
C TYR A 295 -8.34 -6.33 -7.55
N ILE A 296 -7.64 -6.83 -6.52
CA ILE A 296 -8.11 -6.80 -5.12
C ILE A 296 -7.13 -6.08 -4.19
N GLY A 297 -7.62 -5.09 -3.46
CA GLY A 297 -6.78 -4.23 -2.62
C GLY A 297 -7.02 -4.39 -1.13
N LEU A 298 -5.99 -4.15 -0.32
CA LEU A 298 -6.11 -3.97 1.12
C LEU A 298 -5.56 -2.60 1.54
N ASP A 299 -6.34 -1.86 2.31
CA ASP A 299 -5.90 -0.63 2.96
C ASP A 299 -5.90 -0.81 4.49
N TYR A 300 -5.23 0.07 5.22
CA TYR A 300 -5.13 0.04 6.68
C TYR A 300 -4.64 -1.31 7.22
N MET A 301 -3.66 -1.90 6.54
CA MET A 301 -2.88 -3.04 7.03
C MET A 301 -1.89 -2.58 8.10
N ARG A 302 -2.41 -2.11 9.25
CA ARG A 302 -1.66 -1.53 10.38
C ARG A 302 -2.49 -1.47 11.67
N THR A 303 -1.84 -1.33 12.83
CA THR A 303 -2.48 -1.21 14.16
C THR A 303 -2.99 0.20 14.51
N GLY A 304 -2.82 1.19 13.63
CA GLY A 304 -2.93 2.60 14.01
C GLY A 304 -1.88 2.99 15.06
N ALA A 305 -2.14 4.05 15.83
CA ALA A 305 -1.31 4.41 16.98
C ALA A 305 -1.38 3.31 18.06
N GLY A 306 -0.23 2.80 18.53
CA GLY A 306 -0.17 1.71 19.51
C GLY A 306 0.01 0.32 18.89
N GLY A 307 -0.86 -0.62 19.25
CA GLY A 307 -0.72 -2.06 18.96
C GLY A 307 -0.11 -2.85 20.12
N TYR A 308 -0.13 -2.31 21.34
CA TYR A 308 0.60 -2.91 22.47
C TYR A 308 0.01 -4.24 22.93
N GLU A 309 -1.22 -4.58 22.54
CA GLU A 309 -1.79 -5.90 22.78
C GLU A 309 -0.99 -7.01 22.08
N LEU A 310 -0.15 -6.68 21.10
CA LEU A 310 0.71 -7.64 20.41
C LEU A 310 1.98 -8.00 21.19
N VAL A 311 2.20 -7.43 22.38
CA VAL A 311 3.41 -7.61 23.19
C VAL A 311 3.82 -9.07 23.41
N ASP A 312 2.85 -9.98 23.55
CA ASP A 312 3.17 -11.39 23.82
C ASP A 312 3.74 -12.08 22.58
N GLU A 313 3.21 -11.78 21.40
CA GLU A 313 3.75 -12.30 20.14
C GLU A 313 5.11 -11.65 19.84
N PHE A 314 5.26 -10.34 20.04
CA PHE A 314 6.55 -9.66 19.87
C PHE A 314 7.67 -10.26 20.71
N VAL A 315 7.41 -10.49 22.00
CA VAL A 315 8.38 -11.12 22.91
C VAL A 315 8.66 -12.56 22.50
N ARG A 316 7.63 -13.33 22.12
CA ARG A 316 7.78 -14.73 21.71
C ARG A 316 8.52 -14.86 20.40
N ASP A 317 8.16 -14.08 19.39
CA ASP A 317 8.72 -14.14 18.04
C ASP A 317 10.20 -13.80 18.03
N LEU A 318 10.63 -12.85 18.86
CA LEU A 318 12.02 -12.35 18.85
C LEU A 318 12.86 -12.82 20.05
N TYR A 319 12.31 -13.67 20.92
CA TYR A 319 12.99 -14.14 22.14
C TYR A 319 13.58 -12.99 22.97
N LEU A 320 12.80 -11.94 23.18
CA LEU A 320 13.26 -10.77 23.92
C LEU A 320 13.47 -11.09 25.39
N ASP A 321 14.50 -10.48 25.99
CA ASP A 321 14.79 -10.59 27.41
C ASP A 321 13.75 -9.82 28.21
N VAL A 322 13.01 -10.55 29.02
CA VAL A 322 11.93 -10.04 29.85
C VAL A 322 12.19 -10.34 31.32
N PRO A 323 11.63 -9.55 32.26
CA PRO A 323 11.69 -9.84 33.69
C PRO A 323 11.21 -11.27 34.03
N GLN A 324 11.77 -11.88 35.08
CA GLN A 324 11.42 -13.26 35.49
C GLN A 324 9.93 -13.44 35.84
N ASP A 325 9.25 -12.37 36.22
CA ASP A 325 7.83 -12.35 36.51
C ASP A 325 6.95 -11.96 35.31
N PHE A 326 7.54 -11.61 34.16
CA PHE A 326 6.82 -11.09 32.99
C PHE A 326 5.60 -11.92 32.60
N TRP A 327 5.76 -13.24 32.47
CA TRP A 327 4.67 -14.15 32.08
C TRP A 327 3.62 -14.38 33.19
N ARG A 328 3.95 -14.05 34.44
CA ARG A 328 3.02 -14.09 35.58
C ARG A 328 2.22 -12.79 35.72
N ARG A 329 2.69 -11.69 35.13
CA ARG A 329 1.97 -10.41 35.11
C ARG A 329 0.70 -10.51 34.26
N GLY A 330 -0.30 -9.69 34.56
CA GLY A 330 -1.47 -9.52 33.70
C GLY A 330 -1.09 -8.93 32.32
N LYS A 331 -1.97 -9.10 31.32
CA LYS A 331 -1.73 -8.62 29.95
C LYS A 331 -1.38 -7.14 29.92
N GLU A 332 -2.12 -6.31 30.63
CA GLU A 332 -1.91 -4.86 30.66
C GLU A 332 -0.55 -4.47 31.26
N SER A 333 -0.13 -5.11 32.36
CA SER A 333 1.21 -4.94 32.92
C SER A 333 2.33 -5.33 31.96
N ARG A 334 2.11 -6.30 31.08
CA ARG A 334 3.06 -6.62 29.99
C ARG A 334 3.08 -5.56 28.90
N MET A 335 1.92 -4.96 28.58
CA MET A 335 1.85 -3.82 27.66
C MET A 335 2.60 -2.60 28.22
N TYR A 336 2.44 -2.28 29.51
CA TYR A 336 3.20 -1.21 30.16
C TYR A 336 4.72 -1.47 30.14
N TRP A 337 5.14 -2.74 30.27
CA TRP A 337 6.55 -3.09 30.09
C TRP A 337 7.05 -2.75 28.68
N LEU A 338 6.26 -3.05 27.64
CA LEU A 338 6.63 -2.74 26.25
C LEU A 338 6.75 -1.23 26.06
N THR A 339 5.76 -0.45 26.49
CA THR A 339 5.77 1.02 26.35
C THR A 339 6.95 1.64 27.07
N ALA A 340 7.27 1.15 28.29
CA ALA A 340 8.45 1.59 29.01
C ALA A 340 9.76 1.21 28.31
N LYS A 341 9.81 0.06 27.63
CA LYS A 341 11.01 -0.38 26.90
C LYS A 341 11.26 0.43 25.64
N ILE A 342 10.24 0.65 24.82
CA ILE A 342 10.38 1.44 23.58
C ILE A 342 10.59 2.93 23.89
N GLY A 343 10.00 3.46 24.96
CA GLY A 343 10.13 4.88 25.33
C GLY A 343 11.51 5.28 25.87
N VAL A 344 12.36 4.32 26.24
CA VAL A 344 13.70 4.58 26.80
C VAL A 344 14.82 4.23 25.82
N ARG A 345 14.55 3.42 24.79
CA ARG A 345 15.57 2.88 23.89
C ARG A 345 15.11 2.94 22.43
N GLU A 346 15.73 3.83 21.67
CA GLU A 346 15.44 4.04 20.24
C GLU A 346 15.52 2.75 19.42
N ASN A 347 16.54 1.91 19.66
CA ASN A 347 16.66 0.63 18.95
C ASN A 347 15.53 -0.37 19.25
N TYR A 348 14.91 -0.33 20.44
CA TYR A 348 13.73 -1.14 20.74
C TYR A 348 12.47 -0.62 20.03
N TRP A 349 12.38 0.69 19.85
CA TRP A 349 11.31 1.30 19.07
C TRP A 349 11.41 0.88 17.60
N GLU A 350 12.61 0.91 17.01
CA GLU A 350 12.85 0.43 15.65
C GLU A 350 12.55 -1.06 15.48
N LEU A 351 13.01 -1.90 16.41
CA LEU A 351 12.66 -3.32 16.39
C LEU A 351 11.14 -3.55 16.47
N TRP A 352 10.43 -2.75 17.28
CA TRP A 352 8.98 -2.84 17.38
C TRP A 352 8.27 -2.43 16.08
N ARG A 353 8.73 -1.35 15.42
CA ARG A 353 8.20 -0.93 14.11
C ARG A 353 8.43 -2.01 13.05
N TRP A 354 9.63 -2.55 12.97
CA TRP A 354 9.99 -3.66 12.08
C TRP A 354 9.13 -4.89 12.34
N TRP A 355 8.95 -5.27 13.61
CA TRP A 355 8.13 -6.44 13.93
C TRP A 355 6.66 -6.23 13.56
N ARG A 356 6.12 -5.02 13.71
CA ARG A 356 4.76 -4.69 13.22
C ARG A 356 4.66 -4.81 11.71
N ALA A 357 5.64 -4.30 10.96
CA ALA A 357 5.72 -4.44 9.50
C ALA A 357 5.76 -5.92 9.07
N ARG A 358 6.60 -6.71 9.73
CA ARG A 358 6.60 -8.17 9.59
C ARG A 358 5.23 -8.79 9.87
N LYS A 359 4.58 -8.39 10.97
CA LYS A 359 3.28 -8.96 11.36
C LYS A 359 2.22 -8.70 10.30
N VAL A 360 2.18 -7.50 9.73
CA VAL A 360 1.22 -7.17 8.65
C VAL A 360 1.56 -7.86 7.34
N ALA A 361 2.84 -8.03 7.01
CA ALA A 361 3.29 -8.82 5.86
C ALA A 361 2.85 -10.30 5.99
N LEU A 362 3.04 -10.91 7.17
CA LEU A 362 2.58 -12.28 7.45
C LEU A 362 1.06 -12.42 7.34
N ILE A 363 0.31 -11.42 7.83
CA ILE A 363 -1.15 -11.40 7.70
C ILE A 363 -1.55 -11.29 6.23
N PHE A 364 -0.90 -10.42 5.46
CA PHE A 364 -1.16 -10.27 4.03
C PHE A 364 -0.92 -11.59 3.27
N ASN A 365 0.25 -12.22 3.48
CA ASN A 365 0.55 -13.53 2.90
C ASN A 365 -0.50 -14.58 3.28
N SER A 366 -0.89 -14.62 4.57
CA SER A 366 -1.93 -15.53 5.06
C SER A 366 -3.30 -15.27 4.43
N ILE A 367 -3.67 -14.01 4.16
CA ILE A 367 -4.90 -13.67 3.44
C ILE A 367 -4.81 -14.21 2.00
N LYS A 368 -3.69 -13.99 1.30
CA LYS A 368 -3.48 -14.47 -0.07
C LYS A 368 -3.58 -16.00 -0.14
N GLU A 369 -2.84 -16.71 0.73
CA GLU A 369 -2.86 -18.17 0.80
C GLU A 369 -4.26 -18.74 1.13
N GLN A 370 -4.93 -18.21 2.16
CA GLN A 370 -6.22 -18.76 2.59
C GLN A 370 -7.38 -18.35 1.69
N SER A 371 -7.27 -17.20 1.02
CA SER A 371 -8.23 -16.80 -0.01
C SER A 371 -8.07 -17.63 -1.29
N GLY A 372 -6.84 -18.02 -1.63
CA GLY A 372 -6.55 -18.70 -2.90
C GLY A 372 -6.79 -17.78 -4.10
N THR A 373 -6.77 -16.46 -3.88
CA THR A 373 -7.03 -15.46 -4.92
C THR A 373 -6.03 -15.61 -6.06
N THR A 374 -6.54 -15.54 -7.29
CA THR A 374 -5.75 -15.62 -8.52
C THR A 374 -5.56 -14.26 -9.16
N LYS A 375 -6.41 -13.30 -8.80
CA LYS A 375 -6.27 -11.91 -9.25
C LYS A 375 -5.08 -11.21 -8.58
N PRO A 376 -4.46 -10.24 -9.28
CA PRO A 376 -3.41 -9.44 -8.68
C PRO A 376 -3.95 -8.68 -7.45
N MET A 377 -3.18 -8.74 -6.39
CA MET A 377 -3.46 -8.05 -5.14
C MET A 377 -2.56 -6.83 -4.95
N TRP A 378 -3.10 -5.77 -4.35
CA TRP A 378 -2.31 -4.62 -3.94
C TRP A 378 -2.56 -4.20 -2.50
N VAL A 379 -1.67 -3.34 -2.01
CA VAL A 379 -1.79 -2.74 -0.69
C VAL A 379 -1.51 -1.24 -0.76
N PHE A 380 -2.20 -0.47 0.06
CA PHE A 380 -1.86 0.93 0.31
C PHE A 380 -0.83 1.06 1.44
N THR A 381 0.20 1.87 1.21
CA THR A 381 1.23 2.18 2.20
C THR A 381 1.44 3.68 2.28
N LEU A 382 1.54 4.22 3.49
CA LEU A 382 1.94 5.61 3.69
C LEU A 382 3.44 5.79 3.36
N GLY A 383 3.80 6.91 2.73
CA GLY A 383 5.18 7.18 2.30
C GLY A 383 6.14 7.61 3.40
N TRP A 384 5.63 7.99 4.57
CA TRP A 384 6.39 8.42 5.73
C TRP A 384 7.39 7.38 6.22
N GLU A 385 8.68 7.70 6.20
CA GLU A 385 9.78 6.78 6.56
C GLU A 385 9.59 5.41 5.88
N CYS A 386 9.29 5.39 4.58
CA CYS A 386 9.00 4.17 3.79
C CYS A 386 7.83 3.30 4.32
N GLY A 387 6.94 3.89 5.12
CA GLY A 387 5.82 3.22 5.79
C GLY A 387 6.14 2.70 7.19
N HIS A 388 7.41 2.76 7.62
CA HIS A 388 7.88 2.15 8.87
C HIS A 388 7.19 2.74 10.09
N GLN A 389 6.79 4.02 10.03
CA GLN A 389 6.20 4.75 11.17
C GLN A 389 4.86 4.11 11.57
N HIS A 390 4.18 3.55 10.59
CA HIS A 390 2.87 2.94 10.73
C HIS A 390 2.95 1.42 10.90
N GLY A 391 4.15 0.85 11.06
CA GLY A 391 4.36 -0.59 11.13
C GLY A 391 4.02 -1.27 9.82
N GLN A 392 4.41 -0.65 8.70
CA GLN A 392 4.28 -1.15 7.34
C GLN A 392 5.67 -1.12 6.69
N ASP A 393 5.83 -1.89 5.61
CA ASP A 393 6.99 -1.77 4.73
C ASP A 393 6.65 -2.25 3.32
N ILE A 394 7.03 -1.44 2.33
CA ILE A 394 6.69 -1.66 0.91
C ILE A 394 7.33 -2.96 0.39
N LEU A 395 8.59 -3.20 0.75
CA LEU A 395 9.37 -4.34 0.28
C LEU A 395 8.92 -5.65 0.94
N MET A 396 8.58 -5.61 2.23
CA MET A 396 7.98 -6.73 2.94
C MET A 396 6.60 -7.09 2.40
N PHE A 397 5.79 -6.10 2.00
CA PHE A 397 4.52 -6.40 1.33
C PHE A 397 4.71 -7.03 -0.05
N ASN A 398 5.66 -6.54 -0.85
CA ASN A 398 6.01 -7.18 -2.12
C ASN A 398 6.44 -8.64 -1.90
N ASP A 399 7.30 -8.90 -0.92
CA ASP A 399 7.76 -10.24 -0.55
C ASP A 399 6.62 -11.14 -0.06
N ALA A 400 5.68 -10.58 0.70
CA ALA A 400 4.46 -11.27 1.16
C ALA A 400 3.43 -11.51 0.04
N GLY A 401 3.71 -11.08 -1.19
CA GLY A 401 2.92 -11.38 -2.36
C GLY A 401 2.03 -10.24 -2.86
N ALA A 402 2.21 -8.99 -2.41
CA ALA A 402 1.58 -7.85 -3.06
C ALA A 402 2.14 -7.72 -4.48
N ASP A 403 1.28 -7.66 -5.49
CA ASP A 403 1.66 -7.59 -6.90
C ASP A 403 2.06 -6.16 -7.30
N PHE A 404 1.49 -5.17 -6.62
CA PHE A 404 1.95 -3.79 -6.61
C PHE A 404 1.59 -3.09 -5.29
N VAL A 405 2.23 -1.95 -5.02
CA VAL A 405 2.00 -1.13 -3.82
C VAL A 405 1.60 0.27 -4.26
N MET A 406 0.47 0.75 -3.71
CA MET A 406 0.02 2.13 -3.90
C MET A 406 0.58 3.00 -2.79
N LEU A 407 1.65 3.73 -3.11
CA LEU A 407 2.39 4.59 -2.20
C LEU A 407 1.70 5.95 -2.05
N MET A 408 1.16 6.19 -0.87
CA MET A 408 0.45 7.42 -0.53
C MET A 408 1.46 8.51 -0.14
N LEU A 409 1.56 9.54 -0.97
CA LEU A 409 2.37 10.75 -0.75
C LEU A 409 1.56 11.89 -0.09
N TYR A 410 0.32 11.60 0.30
CA TYR A 410 -0.61 12.53 0.95
C TYR A 410 -0.78 12.24 2.45
N GLU A 411 -1.67 13.00 3.09
CA GLU A 411 -1.67 13.21 4.56
C GLU A 411 -0.35 13.79 5.07
N ALA A 412 0.34 14.53 4.21
CA ALA A 412 1.64 15.15 4.47
C ALA A 412 1.60 16.63 4.10
N THR A 413 2.08 17.47 5.01
CA THR A 413 2.47 18.84 4.71
C THR A 413 3.62 18.85 3.71
N ARG A 414 3.93 20.03 3.15
CA ARG A 414 5.03 20.16 2.21
C ARG A 414 6.37 19.66 2.75
N ASN A 415 6.72 19.95 4.01
CA ASN A 415 8.01 19.51 4.56
C ASN A 415 8.08 18.00 4.73
N GLU A 416 6.94 17.39 5.08
CA GLU A 416 6.85 15.96 5.30
C GLU A 416 6.96 15.23 3.95
N PHE A 417 6.35 15.78 2.91
CA PHE A 417 6.60 15.35 1.53
C PHE A 417 8.08 15.50 1.13
N ASP A 418 8.70 16.65 1.40
CA ASP A 418 10.13 16.86 1.09
C ASP A 418 11.02 15.85 1.85
N GLY A 419 10.67 15.50 3.09
CA GLY A 419 11.32 14.44 3.87
C GLY A 419 11.17 13.06 3.23
N MET A 420 9.98 12.71 2.73
CA MET A 420 9.79 11.47 1.97
C MET A 420 10.69 11.42 0.73
N MET A 421 10.92 12.56 0.06
CA MET A 421 11.82 12.64 -1.10
C MET A 421 13.30 12.49 -0.72
N VAL A 422 13.65 12.50 0.56
CA VAL A 422 14.98 12.14 1.07
C VAL A 422 15.04 10.68 1.47
N ASP A 423 13.99 10.17 2.12
CA ASP A 423 13.98 8.82 2.69
C ASP A 423 13.72 7.70 1.66
N LEU A 424 12.81 7.95 0.70
CA LEU A 424 12.37 6.93 -0.26
C LEU A 424 13.46 6.56 -1.30
N PRO A 425 14.15 7.52 -1.96
CA PRO A 425 15.10 7.18 -3.03
C PRO A 425 16.21 6.21 -2.62
N PRO A 426 16.91 6.37 -1.48
CA PRO A 426 17.96 5.43 -1.09
C PRO A 426 17.41 4.07 -0.61
N TYR A 427 16.11 3.96 -0.36
CA TYR A 427 15.48 2.72 0.09
C TYR A 427 15.00 1.83 -1.07
N PHE A 428 14.78 2.40 -2.26
CA PHE A 428 14.24 1.70 -3.43
C PHE A 428 15.15 1.75 -4.65
N GLU A 429 15.30 0.60 -5.30
CA GLU A 429 15.79 0.53 -6.67
C GLU A 429 14.69 0.01 -7.59
N SER A 430 14.73 0.43 -8.85
CA SER A 430 13.76 -0.03 -9.83
C SER A 430 13.84 -1.55 -10.03
N GLY A 431 12.68 -2.20 -9.99
CA GLY A 431 12.54 -3.66 -10.08
C GLY A 431 12.48 -4.38 -8.73
N MET A 432 12.62 -3.67 -7.60
CA MET A 432 12.44 -4.27 -6.27
C MET A 432 10.97 -4.44 -5.88
N ALA A 433 10.09 -3.57 -6.36
CA ALA A 433 8.64 -3.60 -6.19
C ALA A 433 7.98 -2.89 -7.39
N ASN A 434 6.71 -3.20 -7.69
CA ASN A 434 5.91 -2.34 -8.56
C ASN A 434 5.28 -1.23 -7.69
N ILE A 435 5.71 0.02 -7.85
CA ILE A 435 5.25 1.14 -7.03
C ILE A 435 4.38 2.08 -7.88
N ILE A 436 3.17 2.35 -7.39
CA ILE A 436 2.27 3.35 -7.96
C ILE A 436 2.18 4.48 -6.95
N ILE A 437 2.70 5.66 -7.28
CA ILE A 437 2.70 6.80 -6.38
C ILE A 437 1.41 7.61 -6.50
N GLY A 438 0.96 8.27 -5.44
CA GLY A 438 -0.24 9.10 -5.56
C GLY A 438 -0.40 10.17 -4.50
N ASN A 439 -1.17 11.19 -4.87
CA ASN A 439 -1.50 12.35 -4.04
C ASN A 439 -3.03 12.47 -3.88
N SER A 440 -3.46 13.16 -2.81
CA SER A 440 -4.87 13.39 -2.52
C SER A 440 -5.35 14.76 -3.01
N VAL A 441 -6.54 14.81 -3.60
CA VAL A 441 -7.34 16.00 -3.85
C VAL A 441 -7.89 16.46 -2.52
N ASP A 442 -7.15 17.35 -1.87
CA ASP A 442 -7.58 17.98 -0.62
C ASP A 442 -6.80 19.28 -0.46
N ALA A 443 -7.48 20.42 -0.61
CA ALA A 443 -6.84 21.73 -0.56
C ALA A 443 -6.09 21.95 0.76
N HIS A 444 -6.56 21.37 1.86
CA HIS A 444 -5.89 21.50 3.15
C HIS A 444 -4.57 20.71 3.19
N LEU A 445 -4.53 19.51 2.60
CA LEU A 445 -3.31 18.69 2.55
C LEU A 445 -2.29 19.22 1.53
N LEU A 446 -2.79 19.91 0.50
CA LEU A 446 -1.98 20.52 -0.55
C LEU A 446 -1.46 21.92 -0.17
N ASP A 447 -1.83 22.45 1.00
CA ASP A 447 -1.30 23.72 1.48
C ASP A 447 0.23 23.70 1.56
N ASN A 448 0.85 24.75 1.03
CA ASN A 448 2.29 24.93 1.00
C ASN A 448 2.64 26.29 1.57
N LYS A 449 3.09 26.26 2.82
CA LYS A 449 3.56 27.45 3.55
C LYS A 449 4.67 28.23 2.84
N TYR A 450 5.44 27.61 1.94
CA TYR A 450 6.49 28.29 1.18
C TYR A 450 5.93 29.11 0.00
N ARG A 451 4.65 28.92 -0.35
CA ARG A 451 3.96 29.59 -1.45
C ARG A 451 2.56 30.06 -1.02
N PRO A 452 2.44 31.21 -0.33
CA PRO A 452 1.18 31.70 0.22
C PRO A 452 0.10 32.05 -0.82
N TYR A 453 0.42 32.04 -2.12
CA TYR A 453 -0.52 32.25 -3.23
C TYR A 453 -0.67 31.04 -4.14
N GLN A 454 -0.29 29.86 -3.66
CA GLN A 454 -0.32 28.60 -4.39
C GLN A 454 -1.68 28.31 -5.04
N ILE A 455 -1.61 27.57 -6.15
CA ILE A 455 -2.76 26.92 -6.77
C ILE A 455 -2.70 25.44 -6.37
N GLU A 456 -3.63 25.00 -5.53
CA GLU A 456 -3.61 23.68 -4.89
C GLU A 456 -3.60 22.52 -5.92
N PRO A 457 -4.38 22.57 -7.03
CA PRO A 457 -4.18 21.65 -8.14
C PRO A 457 -2.74 21.63 -8.67
N GLU A 458 -2.09 22.79 -8.87
CA GLU A 458 -0.70 22.85 -9.33
C GLU A 458 0.24 22.14 -8.35
N GLU A 459 0.02 22.28 -7.03
CA GLU A 459 0.82 21.57 -6.04
C GLU A 459 0.68 20.06 -6.13
N TRP A 460 -0.54 19.58 -6.34
CA TRP A 460 -0.80 18.15 -6.54
C TRP A 460 0.05 17.62 -7.70
N TYR A 461 0.09 18.35 -8.82
CA TYR A 461 0.93 17.98 -9.98
C TYR A 461 2.41 18.07 -9.64
N ARG A 462 2.87 19.18 -9.06
CA ARG A 462 4.29 19.37 -8.70
C ARG A 462 4.82 18.27 -7.79
N ARG A 463 4.09 17.90 -6.73
CA ARG A 463 4.49 16.82 -5.84
C ARG A 463 4.55 15.48 -6.58
N THR A 464 3.62 15.25 -7.50
CA THR A 464 3.59 14.03 -8.31
C THR A 464 4.80 13.96 -9.24
N ILE A 465 5.09 15.02 -9.99
CA ILE A 465 6.24 15.07 -10.91
C ILE A 465 7.56 14.98 -10.16
N GLU A 466 7.70 15.69 -9.03
CA GLU A 466 8.89 15.59 -8.19
C GLU A 466 9.14 14.17 -7.68
N ALA A 467 8.07 13.45 -7.31
CA ALA A 467 8.18 12.06 -6.90
C ALA A 467 8.52 11.12 -8.07
N LEU A 468 8.00 11.38 -9.28
CA LEU A 468 8.40 10.67 -10.50
C LEU A 468 9.89 10.85 -10.80
N ASP A 469 10.46 12.02 -10.51
CA ASP A 469 11.86 12.35 -10.76
C ASP A 469 12.82 11.76 -9.71
N LYS A 470 12.36 11.61 -8.46
CA LYS A 470 13.25 11.33 -7.33
C LYS A 470 13.21 9.89 -6.81
N ILE A 471 12.04 9.25 -6.72
CA ILE A 471 11.94 7.97 -5.98
C ILE A 471 12.70 6.83 -6.68
N TYR A 472 12.90 6.90 -8.00
CA TYR A 472 13.78 5.97 -8.71
C TYR A 472 15.04 6.69 -9.16
N ASP A 473 16.16 6.30 -8.58
CA ASP A 473 17.50 6.88 -8.83
C ASP A 473 17.97 6.70 -10.29
N SER A 474 17.26 5.94 -11.14
CA SER A 474 17.67 5.67 -12.53
C SER A 474 16.59 5.22 -13.54
N LYS A 475 15.27 5.13 -13.20
CA LYS A 475 14.23 4.61 -14.11
C LYS A 475 12.83 5.22 -13.91
N ILE A 476 11.92 4.96 -14.86
CA ILE A 476 10.54 5.47 -14.87
C ILE A 476 9.65 4.68 -13.88
N MET A 477 8.85 5.39 -13.06
CA MET A 477 7.88 4.80 -12.11
C MET A 477 6.87 3.88 -12.78
N GLU A 478 6.35 2.84 -12.12
CA GLU A 478 5.34 1.96 -12.73
C GLU A 478 3.99 2.64 -12.94
N GLY A 479 3.62 3.60 -12.09
CA GLY A 479 2.29 4.20 -12.16
C GLY A 479 2.09 5.43 -11.28
N VAL A 480 0.99 6.13 -11.53
CA VAL A 480 0.49 7.27 -10.74
C VAL A 480 -0.98 7.05 -10.41
N PHE A 481 -1.40 7.45 -9.20
CA PHE A 481 -2.80 7.47 -8.85
C PHE A 481 -3.26 8.80 -8.26
N MET A 482 -4.52 9.12 -8.54
CA MET A 482 -5.26 10.19 -7.89
C MET A 482 -6.11 9.62 -6.76
N HIS A 483 -5.89 10.14 -5.56
CA HIS A 483 -6.82 10.01 -4.43
C HIS A 483 -7.54 11.35 -4.25
N ASP A 484 -8.80 11.44 -3.89
CA ASP A 484 -9.86 10.52 -4.28
C ASP A 484 -10.96 11.30 -5.02
N LEU A 485 -11.72 10.59 -5.85
CA LEU A 485 -12.76 11.17 -6.69
C LEU A 485 -13.95 11.70 -5.87
N ASP A 486 -14.20 11.16 -4.68
CA ASP A 486 -15.29 11.62 -3.82
C ASP A 486 -14.99 13.00 -3.24
N ARG A 487 -13.77 13.25 -2.76
CA ARG A 487 -13.25 14.54 -2.31
C ARG A 487 -13.31 15.57 -3.42
N LEU A 488 -12.91 15.16 -4.62
CA LEU A 488 -13.00 16.02 -5.80
C LEU A 488 -14.45 16.47 -6.04
N LEU A 489 -15.42 15.55 -6.00
CA LEU A 489 -16.83 15.84 -6.26
C LEU A 489 -17.59 16.47 -5.07
N SER A 490 -17.12 16.27 -3.84
CA SER A 490 -17.75 16.76 -2.60
C SER A 490 -17.23 18.13 -2.13
N GLY A 491 -16.29 18.73 -2.87
CA GLY A 491 -15.82 20.10 -2.62
C GLY A 491 -14.57 20.21 -1.73
N ARG A 492 -13.87 19.11 -1.45
CA ARG A 492 -12.58 19.14 -0.72
C ARG A 492 -11.43 19.73 -1.54
N GLY A 493 -11.65 19.93 -2.84
CA GLY A 493 -10.73 20.67 -3.72
C GLY A 493 -10.58 22.16 -3.35
N GLY A 494 -11.32 22.67 -2.37
CA GLY A 494 -11.26 24.06 -1.93
C GLY A 494 -11.95 24.98 -2.93
N ASP A 495 -11.31 26.09 -3.27
CA ASP A 495 -11.90 27.04 -4.21
C ASP A 495 -11.89 26.53 -5.66
N TYR A 496 -11.14 25.48 -6.02
CA TYR A 496 -10.98 25.09 -7.43
C TYR A 496 -12.09 24.17 -7.93
N ALA A 497 -12.47 24.36 -9.19
CA ALA A 497 -13.48 23.53 -9.84
C ALA A 497 -12.96 22.09 -10.06
N VAL A 498 -13.90 21.14 -10.14
CA VAL A 498 -13.58 19.72 -10.43
C VAL A 498 -12.69 19.58 -11.68
N MET A 499 -13.00 20.35 -12.73
CA MET A 499 -12.25 20.34 -13.97
C MET A 499 -10.79 20.75 -13.79
N GLU A 500 -10.48 21.69 -12.90
CA GLU A 500 -9.10 22.18 -12.69
C GLU A 500 -8.18 21.09 -12.14
N TYR A 501 -8.66 20.30 -11.17
CA TYR A 501 -7.94 19.12 -10.71
C TYR A 501 -7.89 18.03 -11.78
N ALA A 502 -8.99 17.79 -12.50
CA ALA A 502 -9.03 16.74 -13.52
C ALA A 502 -8.00 16.99 -14.65
N VAL A 503 -7.81 18.24 -15.07
CA VAL A 503 -6.78 18.62 -16.05
C VAL A 503 -5.38 18.33 -15.52
N VAL A 504 -5.11 18.74 -14.29
CA VAL A 504 -3.81 18.59 -13.63
C VAL A 504 -3.46 17.10 -13.45
N VAL A 505 -4.44 16.28 -13.05
CA VAL A 505 -4.29 14.82 -12.96
C VAL A 505 -4.04 14.21 -14.33
N GLY A 506 -4.84 14.58 -15.34
CA GLY A 506 -4.63 14.14 -16.72
C GLY A 506 -3.27 14.55 -17.28
N SER A 507 -2.73 15.69 -16.86
CA SER A 507 -1.41 16.17 -17.27
C SER A 507 -0.30 15.34 -16.61
N ALA A 508 -0.43 14.97 -15.33
CA ALA A 508 0.52 14.03 -14.71
C ALA A 508 0.49 12.65 -15.36
N PHE A 509 -0.69 12.15 -15.73
CA PHE A 509 -0.83 10.89 -16.47
C PHE A 509 -0.25 10.99 -17.89
N THR A 510 -0.42 12.14 -18.55
CA THR A 510 0.21 12.43 -19.85
C THR A 510 1.72 12.38 -19.72
N GLU A 511 2.30 13.10 -18.75
CA GLU A 511 3.74 13.16 -18.55
C GLU A 511 4.35 11.78 -18.21
N LEU A 512 3.67 10.98 -17.38
CA LEU A 512 4.11 9.60 -17.12
C LEU A 512 4.15 8.80 -18.44
N ARG A 513 3.14 8.92 -19.28
CA ARG A 513 3.08 8.22 -20.57
C ARG A 513 4.09 8.72 -21.59
N GLU A 514 4.40 10.01 -21.60
CA GLU A 514 5.49 10.58 -22.40
C GLU A 514 6.84 10.00 -21.97
N ARG A 515 7.10 9.90 -20.66
CA ARG A 515 8.33 9.28 -20.12
C ARG A 515 8.47 7.82 -20.56
N TYR A 516 7.37 7.07 -20.63
CA TYR A 516 7.35 5.71 -21.16
C TYR A 516 7.42 5.60 -22.68
N GLY A 517 7.30 6.72 -23.42
CA GLY A 517 7.28 6.73 -24.87
C GLY A 517 6.05 6.02 -25.47
N VAL A 518 4.94 5.94 -24.74
CA VAL A 518 3.70 5.29 -25.23
C VAL A 518 2.72 6.27 -25.85
N LEU A 519 2.93 7.58 -25.69
CA LEU A 519 2.17 8.60 -26.39
C LEU A 519 2.75 8.88 -27.78
N PRO A 520 1.91 9.00 -28.82
CA PRO A 520 2.37 9.37 -30.15
C PRO A 520 2.62 10.88 -30.29
N VAL A 521 2.34 11.68 -29.25
CA VAL A 521 2.45 13.13 -29.24
C VAL A 521 3.14 13.63 -27.98
N THR A 522 3.76 14.81 -28.09
CA THR A 522 4.05 15.67 -26.95
C THR A 522 3.17 16.91 -27.01
N ILE A 523 2.64 17.35 -25.87
CA ILE A 523 1.82 18.56 -25.75
C ILE A 523 2.31 19.44 -24.61
N GLU A 524 2.54 20.72 -24.89
CA GLU A 524 3.06 21.65 -23.89
C GLU A 524 2.40 23.02 -24.01
N ALA A 525 1.85 23.51 -22.91
CA ALA A 525 1.40 24.89 -22.80
C ALA A 525 2.59 25.80 -22.44
N VAL A 526 2.94 26.71 -23.34
CA VAL A 526 4.22 27.47 -23.28
C VAL A 526 4.06 28.91 -22.81
N GLY A 527 2.84 29.41 -22.70
CA GLY A 527 2.58 30.71 -22.08
C GLY A 527 1.22 31.29 -22.40
N PHE A 528 1.01 32.48 -21.87
CA PHE A 528 -0.14 33.32 -22.21
C PHE A 528 0.29 34.50 -23.07
N ASP A 529 -0.63 35.00 -23.90
CA ASP A 529 -0.53 36.36 -24.41
C ASP A 529 -1.85 37.13 -24.28
N THR A 530 -1.74 38.44 -24.42
CA THR A 530 -2.84 39.40 -24.37
C THR A 530 -3.10 39.91 -25.78
N GLY A 531 -4.30 39.65 -26.31
CA GLY A 531 -4.78 40.15 -27.59
C GLY A 531 -6.21 40.69 -27.47
N GLU A 532 -7.10 40.32 -28.38
CA GLU A 532 -8.55 40.35 -28.10
C GLU A 532 -8.84 39.29 -27.03
N GLY A 533 -8.74 39.63 -25.75
CA GLY A 533 -8.82 38.68 -24.64
C GLY A 533 -7.48 38.05 -24.24
N MET A 534 -7.55 36.92 -23.53
CA MET A 534 -6.37 36.12 -23.15
C MET A 534 -6.25 34.92 -24.07
N ASN A 535 -5.04 34.53 -24.43
CA ASN A 535 -4.82 33.27 -25.15
C ASN A 535 -3.81 32.38 -24.44
N ILE A 536 -4.05 31.07 -24.48
CA ILE A 536 -3.06 30.06 -24.12
C ILE A 536 -2.37 29.55 -25.40
N LYS A 537 -1.04 29.50 -25.37
CA LYS A 537 -0.21 28.96 -26.45
C LYS A 537 0.17 27.53 -26.15
N VAL A 538 -0.06 26.64 -27.11
CA VAL A 538 0.25 25.22 -26.98
C VAL A 538 1.10 24.78 -28.15
N ASN A 539 2.22 24.14 -27.85
CA ASN A 539 3.05 23.42 -28.82
C ASN A 539 2.64 21.96 -28.80
N ILE A 540 2.45 21.39 -29.99
CA ILE A 540 2.09 19.99 -30.17
C ILE A 540 3.03 19.41 -31.20
N LYS A 541 3.63 18.26 -30.90
CA LYS A 541 4.48 17.55 -31.85
C LYS A 541 4.04 16.10 -31.94
N ASN A 542 3.89 15.59 -33.17
CA ASN A 542 3.77 14.16 -33.40
C ASN A 542 5.17 13.53 -33.35
N ILE A 543 5.39 12.67 -32.37
CA ILE A 543 6.66 11.94 -32.18
C ILE A 543 6.60 10.51 -32.69
N SER A 544 5.48 10.13 -33.33
CA SER A 544 5.29 8.82 -33.94
C SER A 544 5.61 8.84 -35.44
N ASN A 545 5.74 7.64 -36.01
CA ASN A 545 5.92 7.45 -37.45
C ASN A 545 4.59 7.38 -38.23
N LYS A 546 3.45 7.69 -37.59
CA LYS A 546 2.12 7.65 -38.21
C LYS A 546 1.50 9.03 -38.22
N THR A 547 0.71 9.33 -39.24
CA THR A 547 -0.14 10.51 -39.23
C THR A 547 -1.22 10.36 -38.16
N ILE A 548 -1.44 11.41 -37.37
CA ILE A 548 -2.54 11.52 -36.43
C ILE A 548 -3.61 12.37 -37.10
N GLU A 549 -4.73 11.73 -37.43
CA GLU A 549 -5.85 12.36 -38.14
C GLU A 549 -6.93 12.80 -37.14
N ASN A 550 -7.67 13.85 -37.50
CA ASN A 550 -8.84 14.35 -36.77
C ASN A 550 -8.59 14.55 -35.26
N ALA A 551 -7.40 15.03 -34.90
CA ALA A 551 -7.09 15.30 -33.51
C ALA A 551 -7.80 16.59 -33.07
N GLU A 552 -8.69 16.45 -32.11
CA GLU A 552 -9.42 17.57 -31.51
C GLU A 552 -8.60 18.18 -30.38
N ILE A 553 -8.44 19.50 -30.39
CA ILE A 553 -7.80 20.28 -29.33
C ILE A 553 -8.85 21.17 -28.71
N LYS A 554 -9.02 21.04 -27.40
CA LYS A 554 -10.07 21.70 -26.64
C LYS A 554 -9.49 22.50 -25.50
N LEU A 555 -9.96 23.74 -25.37
CA LEU A 555 -9.80 24.51 -24.15
C LEU A 555 -10.78 23.95 -23.11
N LEU A 556 -10.27 23.57 -21.94
CA LEU A 556 -11.10 23.02 -20.87
C LEU A 556 -11.68 24.16 -20.03
N LEU A 557 -13.00 24.29 -20.08
CA LEU A 557 -13.72 25.39 -19.46
C LEU A 557 -13.87 25.20 -17.95
N THR A 558 -13.88 26.30 -17.22
CA THR A 558 -14.12 26.33 -15.77
C THR A 558 -15.04 27.50 -15.44
N PRO A 559 -15.58 27.62 -14.22
CA PRO A 559 -16.35 28.80 -13.83
C PRO A 559 -15.61 30.14 -14.05
N SER A 560 -14.28 30.11 -14.08
CA SER A 560 -13.43 31.29 -14.28
C SER A 560 -12.84 31.41 -15.68
N ILE A 561 -12.96 30.37 -16.53
CA ILE A 561 -12.41 30.32 -17.88
C ILE A 561 -13.54 30.00 -18.84
N THR A 562 -13.96 31.00 -19.62
CA THR A 562 -15.01 30.87 -20.63
C THR A 562 -14.44 31.06 -22.03
N PRO A 563 -15.03 30.45 -23.06
CA PRO A 563 -14.54 30.61 -24.42
C PRO A 563 -14.81 32.04 -24.90
N LEU A 564 -13.82 32.68 -25.54
CA LEU A 564 -14.03 33.97 -26.19
C LEU A 564 -14.79 33.81 -27.53
N ARG A 565 -14.47 32.74 -28.25
CA ARG A 565 -15.10 32.25 -29.48
C ARG A 565 -14.97 30.74 -29.51
N ALA A 566 -15.40 30.05 -30.58
CA ALA A 566 -15.10 28.63 -30.75
C ALA A 566 -13.58 28.42 -30.60
N SER A 567 -13.19 27.89 -29.44
CA SER A 567 -11.79 27.68 -29.05
C SER A 567 -11.28 26.35 -29.55
N ASP A 568 -12.18 25.41 -29.85
CA ASP A 568 -11.82 24.07 -30.23
C ASP A 568 -11.35 24.05 -31.69
N CYS A 569 -10.30 23.28 -31.97
CA CYS A 569 -9.82 23.11 -33.33
C CYS A 569 -9.49 21.64 -33.62
N GLU A 570 -9.67 21.26 -34.88
CA GLU A 570 -9.30 19.94 -35.37
C GLU A 570 -8.04 20.07 -36.22
N ILE A 571 -7.08 19.18 -35.98
CA ILE A 571 -5.82 19.16 -36.71
C ILE A 571 -5.48 17.76 -37.21
N THR A 572 -4.74 17.70 -38.30
CA THR A 572 -3.99 16.51 -38.72
C THR A 572 -2.52 16.81 -38.55
N LEU A 573 -1.79 15.89 -37.90
CA LEU A 573 -0.34 15.98 -37.67
C LEU A 573 0.37 14.85 -38.42
N LYS A 574 1.20 15.20 -39.39
CA LYS A 574 2.10 14.26 -40.05
C LYS A 574 3.20 13.79 -39.10
N PRO A 575 3.90 12.68 -39.39
CA PRO A 575 5.09 12.28 -38.64
C PRO A 575 6.07 13.45 -38.48
N ASP A 576 6.60 13.63 -37.27
CA ASP A 576 7.54 14.70 -36.88
C ASP A 576 7.01 16.14 -37.03
N GLU A 577 5.73 16.34 -37.40
CA GLU A 577 5.14 17.67 -37.52
C GLU A 577 4.97 18.32 -36.15
N GLU A 578 5.43 19.56 -36.04
CA GLU A 578 5.16 20.44 -34.92
C GLU A 578 4.12 21.49 -35.32
N ARG A 579 3.11 21.70 -34.47
CA ARG A 579 2.07 22.71 -34.65
C ARG A 579 1.93 23.56 -33.40
N LYS A 580 1.79 24.87 -33.63
CA LYS A 580 1.51 25.85 -32.59
C LYS A 580 0.05 26.22 -32.66
N VAL A 581 -0.65 26.07 -31.55
CA VAL A 581 -2.08 26.35 -31.42
C VAL A 581 -2.29 27.45 -30.39
N VAL A 582 -3.20 28.36 -30.70
CA VAL A 582 -3.56 29.49 -29.84
C VAL A 582 -5.04 29.40 -29.56
N LEU A 583 -5.39 29.20 -28.28
CA LEU A 583 -6.77 29.02 -27.84
C LEU A 583 -7.22 30.26 -27.06
N PRO A 584 -8.16 31.07 -27.59
CA PRO A 584 -8.62 32.29 -26.95
C PRO A 584 -9.65 32.01 -25.85
N PHE A 585 -9.56 32.75 -24.75
CA PHE A 585 -10.46 32.64 -23.60
C PHE A 585 -10.70 33.98 -22.90
N ASN A 586 -11.80 34.02 -22.15
CA ASN A 586 -12.14 35.08 -21.22
C ASN A 586 -11.98 34.60 -19.79
N ILE A 587 -11.58 35.52 -18.94
CA ILE A 587 -11.56 35.32 -17.49
C ILE A 587 -12.85 35.89 -16.93
N THR A 588 -13.58 35.09 -16.16
CA THR A 588 -14.84 35.49 -15.55
C THR A 588 -14.79 35.37 -14.02
N GLY A 589 -15.51 36.28 -13.36
CA GLY A 589 -15.66 36.31 -11.91
C GLY A 589 -14.48 36.93 -11.14
N ASP A 590 -14.62 36.98 -9.82
CA ASP A 590 -13.65 37.62 -8.91
C ASP A 590 -12.43 36.74 -8.58
N ARG A 591 -12.20 35.67 -9.35
CA ARG A 591 -11.09 34.74 -9.08
C ARG A 591 -9.81 35.21 -9.73
N TYR A 592 -8.82 35.43 -8.87
CA TYR A 592 -7.49 35.88 -9.24
C TYR A 592 -6.51 34.72 -9.52
N ARG A 593 -6.97 33.47 -9.44
CA ARG A 593 -6.18 32.25 -9.62
C ARG A 593 -7.03 31.19 -10.32
N ALA A 594 -6.48 30.55 -11.36
CA ALA A 594 -7.14 29.47 -12.08
C ALA A 594 -6.12 28.55 -12.75
N ILE A 595 -6.53 27.31 -13.05
CA ILE A 595 -5.86 26.43 -13.99
C ILE A 595 -6.49 26.62 -15.38
N VAL A 596 -5.67 26.99 -16.37
CA VAL A 596 -6.09 27.02 -17.78
C VAL A 596 -5.62 25.73 -18.44
N GLY A 597 -6.56 24.82 -18.69
CA GLY A 597 -6.29 23.49 -19.19
C GLY A 597 -6.54 23.34 -20.69
N VAL A 598 -5.75 22.50 -21.33
CA VAL A 598 -5.92 22.10 -22.73
C VAL A 598 -5.86 20.58 -22.81
N MET A 599 -6.76 20.01 -23.60
CA MET A 599 -6.80 18.59 -23.90
C MET A 599 -6.72 18.40 -25.41
N MET A 600 -5.90 17.43 -25.83
CA MET A 600 -5.90 16.90 -27.19
C MET A 600 -6.45 15.47 -27.15
N THR A 601 -7.33 15.12 -28.07
CA THR A 601 -7.87 13.75 -28.24
C THR A 601 -7.81 13.34 -29.70
N TRP A 602 -7.39 12.10 -29.97
CA TRP A 602 -7.27 11.55 -31.34
C TRP A 602 -7.91 10.16 -31.46
N GLY A 603 -8.79 9.84 -30.53
CA GLY A 603 -9.51 8.57 -30.48
C GLY A 603 -10.39 8.47 -29.25
N ASP A 604 -11.03 7.31 -29.08
CA ASP A 604 -12.01 7.10 -28.03
C ASP A 604 -11.40 6.53 -26.75
N ARG A 605 -10.23 5.88 -26.83
CA ARG A 605 -9.62 5.18 -25.68
C ARG A 605 -9.10 6.17 -24.64
N ALA A 606 -8.86 5.70 -23.41
CA ALA A 606 -8.43 6.54 -22.30
C ALA A 606 -7.03 7.14 -22.56
N GLU A 607 -6.15 6.33 -23.14
CA GLU A 607 -4.77 6.63 -23.52
C GLU A 607 -4.63 7.48 -24.80
N GLU A 608 -5.71 7.68 -25.56
CA GLU A 608 -5.74 8.51 -26.79
C GLU A 608 -6.07 9.97 -26.48
N ARG A 609 -5.58 10.44 -25.34
CA ARG A 609 -5.75 11.80 -24.83
C ARG A 609 -4.45 12.29 -24.22
N ALA A 610 -4.15 13.57 -24.41
CA ALA A 610 -3.03 14.23 -23.79
C ALA A 610 -3.48 15.57 -23.21
N PHE A 611 -2.92 15.94 -22.06
CA PHE A 611 -3.30 17.13 -21.30
C PHE A 611 -2.08 18.00 -21.05
N THR A 612 -2.30 19.31 -21.05
CA THR A 612 -1.35 20.29 -20.53
C THR A 612 -2.12 21.40 -19.86
N PHE A 613 -1.45 22.18 -19.01
CA PHE A 613 -2.06 23.33 -18.37
C PHE A 613 -1.05 24.44 -18.10
N LEU A 614 -1.56 25.63 -17.80
CA LEU A 614 -0.80 26.70 -17.16
C LEU A 614 -1.57 27.27 -15.96
N PRO A 615 -0.88 27.52 -14.83
CA PRO A 615 -1.45 28.29 -13.74
C PRO A 615 -1.57 29.76 -14.16
N LEU A 616 -2.76 30.33 -14.01
CA LEU A 616 -3.02 31.74 -14.24
C LEU A 616 -3.19 32.44 -12.89
N GLN A 617 -2.37 33.46 -12.64
CA GLN A 617 -2.50 34.35 -11.48
C GLN A 617 -2.65 35.80 -11.94
N ILE A 618 -3.78 36.42 -11.58
CA ILE A 618 -4.12 37.79 -11.93
C ILE A 618 -3.85 38.66 -10.70
N LYS A 619 -3.18 39.80 -10.86
CA LYS A 619 -3.00 40.73 -9.75
C LYS A 619 -4.36 41.24 -9.29
N LYS A 620 -4.67 41.08 -7.99
CA LYS A 620 -5.85 41.70 -7.37
C LYS A 620 -5.74 43.22 -7.58
N PRO A 621 -6.74 43.90 -8.18
CA PRO A 621 -6.72 45.35 -8.27
C PRO A 621 -6.57 45.91 -6.85
N LYS A 622 -5.63 46.84 -6.68
CA LYS A 622 -5.47 47.52 -5.39
C LYS A 622 -6.80 48.24 -5.11
N LYS A 623 -7.32 48.13 -3.88
CA LYS A 623 -8.44 48.98 -3.46
C LYS A 623 -7.99 50.43 -3.60
N GLY A 624 -8.47 51.13 -4.63
CA GLY A 624 -8.22 52.55 -4.83
C GLY A 624 -7.81 53.02 -6.23
N ASP A 625 -7.98 52.22 -7.30
CA ASP A 625 -7.92 52.73 -8.68
C ASP A 625 -9.33 52.88 -9.26
#